data_AF-A0A8H5M346-F1
#
_entry.id   AF-A0A8H5M346-F1
#
_cell.length_a   1.000
_cell.length_b   1.000
_cell.length_c   1.000
_cell.angle_alpha   90.00
_cell.angle_beta   90.00
_cell.angle_gamma   90.00
#
_symmetry.space_group_name_H-M   'P 1'
#
loop_
_entity.id
_entity.type
_entity.pdbx_description
1 polymer ?
#
loop_
_entity_poly.entity_id
_entity_poly.type
_entity_poly.pdbx_seq_one_letter_code
_entity_poly.pdbx_strand_id
1 'polypeptide(L)'
;MQLYLSGPRAFHSTYHDANGQAIYKVRTSSQVFGRTTTVSRILRNEILYDHSMRDIFGHLAQIEWKSFRSSILRFYGREMRTRSFFKKQGWGWHGCDRVFAAPDGREYRWKLGTAAPEAGILDLTLYLMANPYLSQLRSHNEKQTLVARFNPGGNSCFFSARSPFLEILPAGEHIADAIVVSFVYIEKLREDE
;
A
#
# COMPACT_ATOMS: atom_id res chain seq x y z
N MET A 1 -2.15 -3.66 13.93
CA MET A 1 -1.90 -4.83 13.06
C MET A 1 -0.61 -4.66 12.24
N GLN A 2 0.22 -5.69 12.12
CA GLN A 2 1.43 -5.67 11.26
C GLN A 2 1.30 -6.73 10.16
N LEU A 3 1.65 -6.35 8.93
CA LEU A 3 1.57 -7.19 7.74
C LEU A 3 2.96 -7.32 7.11
N TYR A 4 3.61 -8.46 7.28
CA TYR A 4 4.93 -8.76 6.73
C TYR A 4 4.83 -9.23 5.29
N LEU A 5 5.63 -8.65 4.40
CA LEU A 5 5.63 -8.98 2.99
C LEU A 5 6.62 -10.12 2.74
N SER A 6 6.21 -11.10 1.94
CA SER A 6 7.05 -12.20 1.48
C SER A 6 8.16 -11.78 0.51
N GLY A 7 8.17 -10.53 0.04
CA GLY A 7 9.12 -10.03 -0.94
C GLY A 7 9.17 -8.49 -0.97
N PRO A 8 10.12 -7.90 -1.70
CA PRO A 8 10.36 -6.45 -1.69
C PRO A 8 9.27 -5.65 -2.40
N ARG A 9 8.53 -6.25 -3.33
CA ARG A 9 7.50 -5.58 -4.13
C ARG A 9 6.13 -5.75 -3.50
N ALA A 10 5.59 -4.68 -2.92
CA ALA A 10 4.24 -4.65 -2.33
C ALA A 10 3.14 -5.17 -3.27
N PHE A 11 3.21 -4.80 -4.56
CA PHE A 11 2.22 -5.21 -5.55
C PHE A 11 2.43 -6.64 -6.11
N HIS A 12 3.41 -7.39 -5.61
CA HIS A 12 3.67 -8.78 -5.98
C HIS A 12 4.20 -9.55 -4.76
N SER A 13 3.36 -9.66 -3.73
CA SER A 13 3.74 -10.28 -2.46
C SER A 13 2.55 -10.89 -1.72
N THR A 14 2.83 -11.85 -0.83
CA THR A 14 1.88 -12.33 0.17
C THR A 14 2.16 -11.62 1.48
N TYR A 15 1.10 -11.16 2.14
CA TYR A 15 1.14 -10.40 3.37
C TYR A 15 0.74 -11.30 4.53
N HIS A 16 1.63 -11.44 5.50
CA HIS A 16 1.51 -12.34 6.63
C HIS A 16 1.31 -11.56 7.93
N ASP A 17 0.56 -12.12 8.87
CA ASP A 17 0.50 -11.62 10.23
C ASP A 17 1.78 -11.97 11.02
N ALA A 18 1.83 -11.57 12.31
CA ALA A 18 2.95 -11.88 13.19
C ALA A 18 3.13 -13.39 13.47
N ASN A 19 2.09 -14.21 13.23
CA ASN A 19 2.12 -15.66 13.39
C ASN A 19 2.52 -16.38 12.09
N GLY A 20 2.74 -15.64 10.99
CA GLY A 20 3.05 -16.19 9.68
C GLY A 20 1.82 -16.58 8.83
N GLN A 21 0.59 -16.38 9.33
CA GLN A 21 -0.64 -16.65 8.59
C GLN A 21 -0.83 -15.63 7.47
N ALA A 22 -1.11 -16.10 6.25
CA ALA A 22 -1.37 -15.22 5.12
C ALA A 22 -2.73 -14.51 5.27
N ILE A 23 -2.73 -13.18 5.28
CA ILE A 23 -3.96 -12.37 5.34
C ILE A 23 -4.33 -11.86 3.95
N TYR A 24 -3.36 -11.34 3.20
CA TYR A 24 -3.57 -10.82 1.85
C TYR A 24 -2.62 -11.45 0.86
N LYS A 25 -3.07 -11.56 -0.38
CA LYS A 25 -2.26 -12.01 -1.49
C LYS A 25 -2.39 -11.02 -2.64
N VAL A 26 -1.27 -10.45 -3.04
CA VAL A 26 -1.22 -9.44 -4.10
C VAL A 26 -0.40 -9.96 -5.26
N ARG A 27 -0.99 -9.97 -6.44
CA ARG A 27 -0.34 -10.47 -7.66
C ARG A 27 -0.52 -9.48 -8.78
N THR A 28 0.60 -8.96 -9.29
CA THR A 28 0.63 -8.22 -10.54
C THR A 28 1.05 -9.14 -11.67
N SER A 29 0.23 -9.21 -12.73
CA SER A 29 0.54 -9.96 -13.95
C SER A 29 1.80 -9.41 -14.63
N SER A 30 2.65 -10.29 -15.16
CA SER A 30 3.91 -9.94 -15.84
C SER A 30 3.77 -9.36 -17.24
N GLN A 31 2.55 -9.21 -17.76
CA GLN A 31 2.30 -8.71 -19.13
C GLN A 31 2.91 -7.31 -19.36
N VAL A 32 3.35 -7.03 -20.58
CA VAL A 32 3.93 -5.72 -20.94
C VAL A 32 2.84 -4.66 -21.13
N PHE A 33 1.70 -5.03 -21.70
CA PHE A 33 0.52 -4.19 -21.84
C PHE A 33 -0.66 -4.75 -21.05
N GLY A 34 -1.47 -3.88 -20.44
CA GLY A 34 -2.66 -4.31 -19.70
C GLY A 34 -2.38 -4.98 -18.36
N ARG A 35 -1.26 -4.62 -17.70
CA ARG A 35 -0.91 -5.16 -16.37
C ARG A 35 -2.09 -5.03 -15.43
N THR A 36 -2.38 -6.10 -14.71
CA THR A 36 -3.43 -6.15 -13.72
C THR A 36 -2.86 -6.59 -12.38
N THR A 37 -3.13 -5.82 -11.34
CA THR A 37 -2.87 -6.22 -9.96
C THR A 37 -4.15 -6.73 -9.33
N THR A 38 -4.13 -7.98 -8.87
CA THR A 38 -5.24 -8.55 -8.09
C THR A 38 -4.85 -8.59 -6.63
N VAL A 39 -5.72 -8.07 -5.77
CA VAL A 39 -5.63 -8.14 -4.31
C VAL A 39 -6.69 -9.12 -3.84
N SER A 40 -6.27 -10.16 -3.12
CA SER A 40 -7.15 -11.17 -2.54
C SER A 40 -6.96 -11.20 -1.03
N ARG A 41 -8.03 -11.47 -0.29
CA ARG A 41 -8.04 -11.56 1.18
C ARG A 41 -8.39 -12.98 1.60
N ILE A 42 -7.76 -13.50 2.64
CA ILE A 42 -8.10 -14.82 3.19
C ILE A 42 -9.57 -14.83 3.65
N LEU A 43 -10.33 -15.83 3.20
CA LEU A 43 -11.67 -16.11 3.71
C LEU A 43 -11.49 -16.91 4.99
N ARG A 44 -11.74 -16.28 6.13
CA ARG A 44 -11.74 -17.00 7.40
C ARG A 44 -12.87 -18.04 7.32
N ASN A 45 -12.51 -19.29 7.51
CA ASN A 45 -13.34 -20.44 7.21
C ASN A 45 -14.54 -20.53 8.17
N GLU A 46 -15.60 -19.76 7.93
CA GLU A 46 -16.90 -19.95 8.57
C GLU A 46 -17.88 -20.76 7.69
N ILE A 47 -17.48 -21.12 6.46
CA ILE A 47 -18.42 -21.68 5.45
C ILE A 47 -18.03 -23.09 4.97
N LEU A 48 -16.82 -23.60 5.21
CA LEU A 48 -16.42 -24.90 4.69
C LEU A 48 -15.89 -25.83 5.77
N TYR A 49 -16.71 -26.82 6.13
CA TYR A 49 -16.31 -28.09 6.72
C TYR A 49 -15.42 -28.91 5.75
N ASP A 50 -14.39 -28.28 5.18
CA ASP A 50 -13.42 -28.93 4.31
C ASP A 50 -12.07 -28.91 5.01
N HIS A 51 -11.59 -30.09 5.38
CA HIS A 51 -10.30 -30.34 6.04
C HIS A 51 -9.08 -30.06 5.14
N SER A 52 -9.24 -29.25 4.10
CA SER A 52 -8.11 -28.75 3.33
C SER A 52 -7.42 -27.64 4.14
N MET A 53 -6.20 -27.91 4.61
CA MET A 53 -5.29 -26.94 5.26
C MET A 53 -4.78 -25.87 4.26
N ARG A 54 -5.60 -25.45 3.29
CA ARG A 54 -5.24 -24.50 2.24
C ARG A 54 -5.93 -23.18 2.52
N ASP A 55 -5.16 -22.10 2.57
CA ASP A 55 -5.68 -20.75 2.66
C ASP A 55 -6.55 -20.44 1.44
N ILE A 56 -7.87 -20.30 1.65
CA ILE A 56 -8.82 -19.89 0.61
C ILE A 56 -8.81 -18.37 0.53
N PHE A 57 -8.55 -17.82 -0.65
CA PHE A 57 -8.54 -16.37 -0.87
C PHE A 57 -9.74 -15.92 -1.67
N GLY A 58 -10.49 -14.96 -1.14
CA GLY A 58 -11.57 -14.25 -1.80
C GLY A 58 -11.05 -13.02 -2.55
N HIS A 59 -11.69 -12.69 -3.67
CA HIS A 59 -11.37 -11.48 -4.41
C HIS A 59 -11.72 -10.23 -3.60
N LEU A 60 -10.74 -9.33 -3.38
CA LEU A 60 -10.96 -8.07 -2.67
C LEU A 60 -10.95 -6.88 -3.63
N ALA A 61 -9.94 -6.80 -4.49
CA ALA A 61 -9.79 -5.70 -5.44
C ALA A 61 -9.01 -6.10 -6.69
N GLN A 62 -9.19 -5.31 -7.74
CA GLN A 62 -8.41 -5.38 -8.98
C GLN A 62 -8.01 -3.98 -9.42
N ILE A 63 -6.75 -3.82 -9.82
CA ILE A 63 -6.25 -2.59 -10.44
C ILE A 63 -5.80 -2.94 -11.85
N GLU A 64 -6.50 -2.42 -12.85
CA GLU A 64 -6.06 -2.48 -14.24
C GLU A 64 -5.21 -1.26 -14.57
N TRP A 65 -3.93 -1.49 -14.79
CA TRP A 65 -2.97 -0.45 -15.13
C TRP A 65 -3.08 -0.08 -16.61
N LYS A 66 -3.19 1.22 -16.88
CA LYS A 66 -3.20 1.77 -18.24
C LYS A 66 -2.07 2.79 -18.37
N SER A 67 -1.22 2.66 -19.38
CA SER A 67 -0.05 3.52 -19.55
C SER A 67 -0.38 4.94 -20.01
N PHE A 68 -1.46 5.12 -20.77
CA PHE A 68 -1.85 6.40 -21.40
C PHE A 68 -3.22 6.93 -20.95
N ARG A 69 -3.89 6.22 -20.04
CA ARG A 69 -5.20 6.59 -19.50
C ARG A 69 -5.19 6.38 -17.99
N SER A 70 -6.18 6.92 -17.29
CA SER A 70 -6.35 6.58 -15.88
C SER A 70 -6.52 5.05 -15.74
N SER A 71 -5.74 4.44 -14.84
CA SER A 71 -5.98 3.07 -14.39
C SER A 71 -7.40 2.92 -13.83
N ILE A 72 -7.90 1.69 -13.84
CA ILE A 72 -9.23 1.34 -13.33
C ILE A 72 -9.04 0.55 -12.04
N LEU A 73 -9.66 1.00 -10.96
CA LEU A 73 -9.72 0.31 -9.68
C LEU A 73 -11.12 -0.31 -9.53
N ARG A 74 -11.17 -1.61 -9.29
CA ARG A 74 -12.36 -2.34 -8.86
C ARG A 74 -12.19 -2.71 -7.40
N PHE A 75 -13.04 -2.17 -6.53
CA PHE A 75 -12.95 -2.39 -5.08
C PHE A 75 -14.37 -2.47 -4.50
N TYR A 76 -14.64 -3.49 -3.68
CA TYR A 76 -15.99 -3.79 -3.15
C TYR A 76 -17.10 -3.80 -4.22
N GLY A 77 -16.82 -4.40 -5.38
CA GLY A 77 -17.77 -4.47 -6.50
C GLY A 77 -18.04 -3.13 -7.21
N ARG A 78 -17.37 -2.04 -6.81
CA ARG A 78 -17.46 -0.74 -7.49
C ARG A 78 -16.27 -0.55 -8.42
N GLU A 79 -16.54 -0.12 -9.65
CA GLU A 79 -15.51 0.26 -10.61
C GLU A 79 -15.32 1.78 -10.60
N MET A 80 -14.07 2.22 -10.44
CA MET A 80 -13.70 3.62 -10.29
C MET A 80 -12.39 3.92 -11.01
N ARG A 81 -12.30 5.08 -11.67
CA ARG A 81 -11.04 5.55 -12.24
C ARG A 81 -10.09 5.97 -11.12
N THR A 82 -8.85 5.50 -11.14
CA THR A 82 -7.85 5.82 -10.09
C THR A 82 -7.60 7.31 -9.96
N ARG A 83 -7.61 8.08 -11.04
CA ARG A 83 -7.48 9.55 -11.00
C ARG A 83 -8.64 10.26 -10.32
N SER A 84 -9.84 9.66 -10.36
CA SER A 84 -11.03 10.19 -9.67
C SER A 84 -11.06 9.77 -8.20
N PHE A 85 -10.58 8.57 -7.90
CA PHE A 85 -10.54 8.04 -6.53
C PHE A 85 -9.39 8.62 -5.69
N PHE A 86 -8.19 8.68 -6.28
CA PHE A 86 -6.98 9.21 -5.66
C PHE A 86 -6.72 10.63 -6.15
N LYS A 87 -7.21 11.62 -5.39
CA LYS A 87 -6.97 13.04 -5.67
C LYS A 87 -5.49 13.34 -5.39
N LYS A 88 -4.83 14.01 -6.34
CA LYS A 88 -3.46 14.51 -6.12
C LYS A 88 -3.52 15.73 -5.20
N GLN A 89 -2.65 15.79 -4.19
CA GLN A 89 -2.53 16.94 -3.31
C GLN A 89 -1.05 17.26 -3.02
N GLY A 90 -0.69 18.54 -3.00
CA GLY A 90 0.70 18.97 -2.77
C GLY A 90 1.63 18.73 -3.97
N TRP A 91 2.92 19.01 -3.75
CA TRP A 91 3.98 18.88 -4.74
C TRP A 91 5.24 18.33 -4.06
N GLY A 92 5.93 17.40 -4.71
CA GLY A 92 7.13 16.75 -4.18
C GLY A 92 7.95 16.10 -5.29
N TRP A 93 9.24 15.91 -5.04
CA TRP A 93 10.18 15.31 -5.99
C TRP A 93 9.89 13.84 -6.32
N HIS A 94 9.15 13.15 -5.44
CA HIS A 94 8.71 11.75 -5.61
C HIS A 94 7.23 11.64 -5.98
N GLY A 95 6.66 12.72 -6.55
CA GLY A 95 5.25 12.84 -6.89
C GLY A 95 4.42 13.61 -5.86
N CYS A 96 3.15 13.83 -6.17
CA CYS A 96 2.20 14.45 -5.24
C CYS A 96 1.65 13.39 -4.28
N ASP A 97 1.12 13.83 -3.14
CA ASP A 97 0.37 12.95 -2.24
C ASP A 97 -0.90 12.43 -2.92
N ARG A 98 -1.46 11.34 -2.39
CA ARG A 98 -2.72 10.77 -2.86
C ARG A 98 -3.72 10.77 -1.71
N VAL A 99 -4.81 11.50 -1.90
CA VAL A 99 -5.95 11.55 -0.98
C VAL A 99 -7.07 10.67 -1.52
N PHE A 100 -7.67 9.85 -0.67
CA PHE A 100 -8.85 9.05 -1.01
C PHE A 100 -9.85 9.03 0.12
N ALA A 101 -11.11 8.76 -0.20
CA ALA A 101 -12.16 8.50 0.79
C ALA A 101 -12.26 6.98 1.04
N ALA A 102 -12.17 6.57 2.29
CA ALA A 102 -12.30 5.17 2.69
C ALA A 102 -13.79 4.79 2.90
N PRO A 103 -14.11 3.49 3.07
CA PRO A 103 -15.49 3.03 3.27
C PRO A 103 -16.19 3.60 4.50
N ASP A 104 -15.44 4.09 5.49
CA ASP A 104 -15.96 4.75 6.68
C ASP A 104 -16.40 6.21 6.44
N GLY A 105 -16.33 6.67 5.18
CA GLY A 105 -16.72 8.02 4.77
C GLY A 105 -15.67 9.10 5.08
N ARG A 106 -14.51 8.74 5.65
CA ARG A 106 -13.44 9.69 5.98
C ARG A 106 -12.39 9.74 4.88
N GLU A 107 -11.75 10.90 4.74
CA GLU A 107 -10.62 11.06 3.82
C GLU A 107 -9.28 10.73 4.51
N TYR A 108 -8.39 10.13 3.75
CA TYR A 108 -7.05 9.75 4.17
C TYR A 108 -6.03 10.15 3.12
N ARG A 109 -4.83 10.48 3.57
CA ARG A 109 -3.74 10.99 2.73
C ARG A 109 -2.51 10.10 2.84
N TRP A 110 -2.13 9.49 1.72
CA TRP A 110 -0.82 8.89 1.56
C TRP A 110 0.20 9.99 1.26
N LYS A 111 1.25 10.06 2.09
CA LYS A 111 2.42 10.90 1.83
C LYS A 111 3.37 10.15 0.89
N LEU A 112 3.54 10.66 -0.33
CA LEU A 112 4.46 10.14 -1.35
C LEU A 112 5.64 11.10 -1.49
N GLY A 113 6.52 11.15 -0.49
CA GLY A 113 7.72 11.99 -0.55
C GLY A 113 8.19 12.44 0.83
N THR A 114 9.49 12.69 0.95
CA THR A 114 10.13 13.22 2.15
C THR A 114 9.42 14.50 2.60
N ALA A 115 9.35 14.69 3.92
CA ALA A 115 9.33 16.05 4.43
C ALA A 115 10.58 16.72 3.85
N ALA A 116 10.44 17.51 2.80
CA ALA A 116 11.46 18.51 2.52
C ALA A 116 11.63 19.26 3.85
N PRO A 117 12.84 19.40 4.40
CA PRO A 117 13.03 20.32 5.49
C PRO A 117 12.48 21.66 5.00
N GLU A 118 11.63 22.29 5.78
CA GLU A 118 11.13 23.65 5.53
C GLU A 118 12.26 24.70 5.50
N ALA A 119 13.53 24.30 5.40
CA ALA A 119 14.71 25.12 5.32
C ALA A 119 15.69 24.50 4.32
N GLY A 120 16.17 25.29 3.37
CA GLY A 120 17.04 24.89 2.26
C GLY A 120 18.40 24.30 2.67
N ILE A 121 18.40 23.08 3.19
CA ILE A 121 19.59 22.28 3.45
C ILE A 121 19.66 21.18 2.38
N LEU A 122 20.52 21.39 1.38
CA LEU A 122 20.97 20.39 0.41
C LEU A 122 22.02 19.47 1.04
N ASP A 123 21.70 18.83 2.17
CA ASP A 123 22.56 17.78 2.70
C ASP A 123 22.16 16.45 2.04
N LEU A 124 22.84 16.14 0.94
CA LEU A 124 22.70 14.86 0.23
C LEU A 124 22.99 13.67 1.14
N THR A 125 23.76 13.84 2.21
CA THR A 125 24.08 12.78 3.17
C THR A 125 22.87 12.45 4.03
N LEU A 126 22.15 13.48 4.52
CA LEU A 126 20.88 13.28 5.21
C LEU A 126 19.82 12.71 4.27
N TYR A 127 19.82 13.10 2.99
CA TYR A 127 18.90 12.60 1.97
C TYR A 127 19.10 11.11 1.64
N LEU A 128 20.36 10.64 1.57
CA LEU A 128 20.68 9.23 1.36
C LEU A 128 20.44 8.37 2.62
N MET A 129 20.49 8.98 3.82
CA MET A 129 20.25 8.29 5.09
C MET A 129 18.78 8.35 5.58
N ALA A 130 18.04 9.40 5.23
CA ALA A 130 16.62 9.53 5.52
C ALA A 130 15.84 8.70 4.51
N ASN A 131 15.65 7.41 4.80
CA ASN A 131 14.94 6.43 3.97
C ASN A 131 13.74 7.08 3.21
N PRO A 132 13.92 7.51 1.95
CA PRO A 132 12.96 8.38 1.26
C PRO A 132 11.70 7.62 0.81
N TYR A 133 11.60 6.34 1.20
CA TYR A 133 10.57 5.39 0.80
C TYR A 133 9.57 5.05 1.92
N LEU A 134 9.49 5.86 2.98
CA LEU A 134 8.52 5.66 4.05
C LEU A 134 7.13 6.17 3.66
N SER A 135 6.31 5.30 3.06
CA SER A 135 4.89 5.58 2.84
C SER A 135 4.15 5.69 4.16
N GLN A 136 3.55 6.85 4.43
CA GLN A 136 2.71 7.07 5.61
C GLN A 136 1.29 7.43 5.18
N LEU A 137 0.31 6.76 5.78
CA LEU A 137 -1.10 7.10 5.67
C LEU A 137 -1.54 7.87 6.91
N ARG A 138 -2.13 9.03 6.69
CA ARG A 138 -2.67 9.88 7.76
C ARG A 138 -4.14 10.20 7.52
N SER A 139 -4.89 10.45 8.59
CA SER A 139 -6.22 11.04 8.46
C SER A 139 -6.13 12.40 7.78
N HIS A 140 -7.08 12.71 6.90
CA HIS A 140 -7.17 14.02 6.27
C HIS A 140 -8.07 14.95 7.09
N ASN A 141 -7.65 15.20 8.32
CA ASN A 141 -8.26 16.16 9.23
C ASN A 141 -7.16 17.00 9.89
N GLU A 142 -7.55 17.99 10.69
CA GLU A 142 -6.60 18.88 11.38
C GLU A 142 -5.54 18.13 12.21
N LYS A 143 -5.93 17.00 12.81
CA LYS A 143 -5.05 16.19 13.67
C LYS A 143 -4.00 15.38 12.89
N GLN A 144 -4.20 15.14 11.59
CA GLN A 144 -3.31 14.34 10.73
C GLN A 144 -2.78 13.05 11.39
N THR A 145 -3.66 12.36 12.11
CA THR A 145 -3.35 11.15 12.88
C THR A 145 -2.73 10.10 11.98
N LEU A 146 -1.64 9.46 12.42
CA LEU A 146 -1.01 8.36 11.70
C LEU A 146 -1.91 7.13 11.76
N VAL A 147 -2.16 6.51 10.61
CA VAL A 147 -3.11 5.42 10.43
C VAL A 147 -2.39 4.17 9.93
N ALA A 148 -1.42 4.34 9.03
CA ALA A 148 -0.54 3.27 8.60
C ALA A 148 0.84 3.79 8.18
N ARG A 149 1.83 2.92 8.21
CA ARG A 149 3.20 3.20 7.78
C ARG A 149 3.83 1.97 7.15
N PHE A 150 4.48 2.13 6.01
CA PHE A 150 5.29 1.09 5.40
C PHE A 150 6.74 1.20 5.86
N ASN A 151 7.33 0.05 6.18
CA ASN A 151 8.73 -0.10 6.52
C ASN A 151 9.37 -0.99 5.44
N PRO A 152 10.14 -0.43 4.49
CA PRO A 152 10.60 -1.14 3.28
C PRO A 152 11.65 -2.24 3.52
N GLY A 153 12.04 -2.49 4.77
CA GLY A 153 13.21 -3.33 5.07
C GLY A 153 14.50 -2.59 4.75
N GLY A 154 15.54 -2.78 5.56
CA GLY A 154 16.84 -2.14 5.34
C GLY A 154 17.73 -3.02 4.46
N ASN A 155 18.28 -2.47 3.38
CA ASN A 155 19.52 -2.96 2.78
C ASN A 155 20.69 -2.33 3.54
N SER A 156 21.02 -2.86 4.71
CA SER A 156 22.27 -2.50 5.38
C SER A 156 23.26 -3.64 5.21
N CYS A 157 24.42 -3.35 4.62
CA CYS A 157 25.52 -4.31 4.41
C CYS A 157 26.08 -4.92 5.72
N PHE A 158 25.61 -4.47 6.89
CA PHE A 158 26.13 -4.84 8.22
C PHE A 158 25.10 -5.46 9.17
N PHE A 159 23.82 -5.52 8.79
CA PHE A 159 22.76 -6.09 9.63
C PHE A 159 21.85 -6.99 8.80
N SER A 160 21.28 -8.02 9.44
CA SER A 160 20.31 -8.91 8.81
C SER A 160 19.19 -8.10 8.14
N ALA A 161 18.99 -8.32 6.85
CA ALA A 161 17.94 -7.68 6.07
C ALA A 161 16.59 -7.94 6.75
N ARG A 162 15.95 -6.89 7.28
CA ARG A 162 14.61 -7.01 7.89
C ARG A 162 13.58 -7.14 6.77
N SER A 163 12.68 -8.11 6.89
CA SER A 163 11.58 -8.26 5.95
C SER A 163 10.73 -6.97 5.91
N PRO A 164 10.35 -6.48 4.73
CA PRO A 164 9.46 -5.33 4.61
C PRO A 164 8.11 -5.62 5.27
N PHE A 165 7.52 -4.63 5.92
CA PHE A 165 6.19 -4.78 6.53
C PHE A 165 5.38 -3.48 6.52
N LEU A 166 4.07 -3.64 6.36
CA LEU A 166 3.08 -2.58 6.49
C LEU A 166 2.48 -2.61 7.90
N GLU A 167 2.67 -1.54 8.65
CA GLU A 167 2.08 -1.35 9.98
C GLU A 167 0.79 -0.56 9.85
N ILE A 168 -0.33 -1.15 10.30
CA ILE A 168 -1.64 -0.50 10.43
C ILE A 168 -1.88 -0.26 11.91
N LEU A 169 -2.01 1.01 12.30
CA LEU A 169 -2.25 1.41 13.68
C LEU A 169 -3.72 1.20 14.06
N PRO A 170 -4.06 1.13 15.36
CA PRO A 170 -5.44 0.90 15.80
C PRO A 170 -6.47 1.84 15.16
N ALA A 171 -6.09 3.09 14.90
CA ALA A 171 -6.93 4.10 14.24
C ALA A 171 -7.27 3.79 12.76
N GLY A 172 -6.67 2.76 12.16
CA GLY A 172 -6.88 2.35 10.77
C GLY A 172 -7.33 0.91 10.59
N GLU A 173 -7.45 0.13 11.66
CA GLU A 173 -7.78 -1.30 11.55
C GLU A 173 -9.17 -1.53 10.94
N HIS A 174 -10.12 -0.63 11.20
CA HIS A 174 -11.48 -0.68 10.65
C HIS A 174 -11.55 -0.44 9.13
N ILE A 175 -10.48 0.09 8.51
CA ILE A 175 -10.37 0.30 7.06
C ILE A 175 -9.19 -0.48 6.44
N ALA A 176 -8.71 -1.54 7.11
CA ALA A 176 -7.50 -2.26 6.71
C ALA A 176 -7.48 -2.69 5.23
N ASP A 177 -8.61 -3.19 4.71
CA ASP A 177 -8.76 -3.57 3.30
C ASP A 177 -8.46 -2.38 2.36
N ALA A 178 -9.01 -1.20 2.67
CA ALA A 178 -8.79 0.01 1.89
C ALA A 178 -7.34 0.50 2.01
N ILE A 179 -6.72 0.34 3.17
CA ILE A 179 -5.29 0.65 3.37
C ILE A 179 -4.44 -0.26 2.49
N VAL A 180 -4.66 -1.57 2.47
CA VAL A 180 -3.88 -2.51 1.66
C VAL A 180 -4.04 -2.22 0.16
N VAL A 181 -5.28 -2.01 -0.31
CA VAL A 181 -5.54 -1.73 -1.74
C VAL A 181 -4.91 -0.40 -2.17
N SER A 182 -5.06 0.64 -1.36
CA SER A 182 -4.46 1.95 -1.66
C SER A 182 -2.93 1.92 -1.54
N PHE A 183 -2.38 1.18 -0.59
CA PHE A 183 -0.94 0.94 -0.43
C PHE A 183 -0.35 0.27 -1.68
N VAL A 184 -0.98 -0.80 -2.16
CA VAL A 184 -0.56 -1.49 -3.39
C VAL A 184 -0.56 -0.53 -4.59
N TYR A 185 -1.58 0.32 -4.70
CA TYR A 185 -1.64 1.32 -5.76
C TYR A 185 -0.48 2.32 -5.68
N ILE A 186 -0.20 2.89 -4.50
CA ILE A 186 0.86 3.91 -4.36
C ILE A 186 2.27 3.35 -4.55
N GLU A 187 2.56 2.13 -4.07
CA GLU A 187 3.89 1.53 -4.24
C GLU A 187 4.13 1.14 -5.71
N LYS A 188 3.10 0.65 -6.41
CA LYS A 188 3.22 0.37 -7.84
C LYS A 188 3.43 1.64 -8.65
N LEU A 189 2.72 2.71 -8.30
CA LEU A 189 2.85 4.02 -8.93
C LEU A 189 4.27 4.57 -8.73
N ARG A 190 4.84 4.42 -7.53
CA ARG A 190 6.21 4.84 -7.22
C ARG A 190 7.27 4.07 -8.02
N GLU A 191 7.05 2.79 -8.34
CA GLU A 191 7.99 2.03 -9.18
C GLU A 191 7.87 2.38 -10.68
N ASP A 192 6.75 2.98 -11.12
CA ASP A 192 6.55 3.38 -12.53
C ASP A 192 6.89 4.87 -12.81
N GLU A 193 6.90 5.74 -11.80
CA GLU A 193 7.29 7.16 -11.89
C GLU A 193 8.82 7.33 -11.73
#